data_AF-A0A841DPS5-F1
#
_entry.id   AF-A0A841DPS5-F1
#
_cell.length_a   1.000
_cell.length_b   1.000
_cell.length_c   1.000
_cell.angle_alpha   90.00
_cell.angle_beta   90.00
_cell.angle_gamma   90.00
#
_symmetry.space_group_name_H-M   'P 1'
#
loop_
_entity.id
_entity.type
_entity.pdbx_description
1 polymer ?
#
loop_
_entity_poly.entity_id
_entity_poly.type
_entity_poly.pdbx_seq_one_letter_code
_entity_poly.pdbx_strand_id
1 'polypeptide(L)'
;MEVAEWEWQPVQWATSIHDPVGLEQIIGLPVADLLAQTEWFELDGDRLVSPEGTLMIVEYACRTTPMPVLDWVVESEKEYRQRAKPGRPTVSHDKRPYMTSPEWEYQLYLEHGRPLHELLRSWCGQRAATMQERLAAAEAEVQRLDQLVVRLVDELKQHGHRMAAEIIARTYEEERITPANYRPVVDRPLKPSEIPVRYERAPRRWGH
;
A
#
# COMPACT_ATOMS: atom_id res chain seq x y z
N MET A 1 -20.93 47.32 -19.94
CA MET A 1 -21.27 46.46 -21.10
C MET A 1 -21.01 45.06 -20.62
N GLU A 2 -21.95 44.13 -20.67
CA GLU A 2 -21.76 42.79 -20.12
C GLU A 2 -20.84 41.99 -21.05
N VAL A 3 -19.71 41.52 -20.50
CA VAL A 3 -18.43 41.24 -21.19
C VAL A 3 -18.14 39.74 -21.30
N ALA A 4 -18.71 38.94 -20.40
CA ALA A 4 -18.87 37.49 -20.42
C ALA A 4 -19.32 37.05 -19.02
N GLU A 5 -20.19 36.03 -18.94
CA GLU A 5 -20.15 34.95 -17.94
C GLU A 5 -21.23 33.89 -18.28
N TRP A 6 -20.88 32.60 -18.20
CA TRP A 6 -21.61 31.61 -17.40
C TRP A 6 -20.82 30.30 -17.35
N GLU A 7 -20.44 29.88 -16.14
CA GLU A 7 -19.62 28.68 -15.87
C GLU A 7 -20.40 27.46 -15.39
N TRP A 8 -19.94 26.28 -15.79
CA TRP A 8 -20.15 25.02 -15.07
C TRP A 8 -18.81 24.32 -14.96
N GLN A 9 -18.12 24.53 -13.82
CA GLN A 9 -16.70 24.25 -13.53
C GLN A 9 -15.73 24.72 -14.64
N PRO A 10 -14.81 25.66 -14.36
CA PRO A 10 -14.00 26.29 -15.40
C PRO A 10 -13.11 25.32 -16.19
N VAL A 11 -12.79 24.14 -15.62
CA VAL A 11 -11.98 23.10 -16.27
C VAL A 11 -12.44 21.71 -15.80
N GLN A 12 -12.62 20.77 -16.75
CA GLN A 12 -12.85 19.35 -16.42
C GLN A 12 -11.54 18.69 -15.99
N TRP A 13 -11.61 17.83 -14.95
CA TRP A 13 -10.48 17.02 -14.47
C TRP A 13 -9.27 17.84 -13.95
N ALA A 14 -9.52 19.07 -13.50
CA ALA A 14 -8.55 19.87 -12.77
C ALA A 14 -8.49 19.48 -11.29
N THR A 15 -7.33 19.71 -10.67
CA THR A 15 -7.15 19.59 -9.22
C THR A 15 -7.01 20.97 -8.61
N SER A 16 -7.78 21.25 -7.56
CA SER A 16 -7.66 22.48 -6.77
C SER A 16 -6.70 22.26 -5.60
N ILE A 17 -5.70 23.13 -5.45
CA ILE A 17 -4.70 23.07 -4.36
C ILE A 17 -5.07 24.12 -3.30
N HIS A 18 -5.66 23.64 -2.21
CA HIS A 18 -6.05 24.47 -1.06
C HIS A 18 -4.96 24.58 0.02
N ASP A 19 -4.17 23.52 0.19
CA ASP A 19 -3.07 23.44 1.16
C ASP A 19 -1.77 23.05 0.43
N PRO A 20 -1.00 24.05 -0.05
CA PRO A 20 0.28 23.79 -0.70
C PRO A 20 1.26 23.06 0.23
N VAL A 21 1.30 23.40 1.52
CA VAL A 21 2.28 22.82 2.46
C VAL A 21 1.98 21.35 2.73
N GLY A 22 0.71 21.00 2.91
CA GLY A 22 0.28 19.61 3.03
C GLY A 22 0.55 18.81 1.76
N LEU A 23 0.31 19.42 0.59
CA LEU A 23 0.59 18.77 -0.70
C LEU A 23 2.08 18.46 -0.87
N GLU A 24 2.98 19.40 -0.53
CA GLU A 24 4.44 19.22 -0.61
C GLU A 24 4.92 18.00 0.18
N GLN A 25 4.32 17.74 1.35
CA GLN A 25 4.65 16.56 2.17
C GLN A 25 4.25 15.24 1.49
N ILE A 26 3.16 15.25 0.72
CA ILE A 26 2.64 14.07 0.03
C ILE A 26 3.46 13.77 -1.23
N ILE A 27 3.74 14.81 -2.04
CA ILE A 27 4.42 14.65 -3.34
C ILE A 27 5.95 14.66 -3.19
N GLY A 28 6.50 15.23 -2.13
CA GLY A 28 7.94 15.28 -1.88
C GLY A 28 8.70 16.30 -2.72
N LEU A 29 8.01 17.27 -3.31
CA LEU A 29 8.58 18.41 -4.03
C LEU A 29 7.83 19.71 -3.68
N PRO A 30 8.49 20.87 -3.80
CA PRO A 30 7.83 22.17 -3.66
C PRO A 30 6.69 22.35 -4.68
N VAL A 31 5.57 22.93 -4.26
CA VAL A 31 4.45 23.21 -5.17
C VAL A 31 4.87 24.20 -6.26
N ALA A 32 5.78 25.12 -5.96
CA ALA A 32 6.31 26.06 -6.96
C ALA A 32 6.98 25.33 -8.13
N ASP A 33 7.71 24.24 -7.85
CA ASP A 33 8.40 23.45 -8.89
C ASP A 33 7.40 22.65 -9.73
N LEU A 34 6.31 22.17 -9.13
CA LEU A 34 5.19 21.56 -9.86
C LEU A 34 4.53 22.58 -10.81
N LEU A 35 4.17 23.75 -10.28
CA LEU A 35 3.49 24.81 -11.04
C LEU A 35 4.34 25.38 -12.17
N ALA A 36 5.67 25.32 -12.06
CA ALA A 36 6.58 25.70 -13.13
C ALA A 36 6.58 24.72 -14.31
N GLN A 37 6.08 23.49 -14.13
CA GLN A 37 6.08 22.42 -15.14
C GLN A 37 4.70 22.21 -15.78
N THR A 38 3.65 22.86 -15.27
CA THR A 38 2.26 22.58 -15.65
C THR A 38 1.48 23.85 -15.90
N GLU A 39 0.45 23.79 -16.72
CA GLU A 39 -0.53 24.88 -16.82
C GLU A 39 -1.39 24.98 -15.55
N TRP A 40 -1.55 26.19 -15.04
CA TRP A 40 -2.36 26.46 -13.85
C TRP A 40 -2.90 27.90 -13.87
N PHE A 41 -3.94 28.14 -13.08
CA PHE A 41 -4.47 29.48 -12.84
C PHE A 41 -5.04 29.58 -11.43
N GLU A 42 -5.30 30.80 -10.97
CA GLU A 42 -5.96 31.05 -9.68
C GLU A 42 -7.46 31.27 -9.88
N LEU A 43 -8.27 30.62 -9.04
CA LEU A 43 -9.72 30.79 -8.97
C LEU A 43 -10.13 30.77 -7.50
N ASP A 44 -10.87 31.79 -7.06
CA ASP A 44 -11.38 31.90 -5.68
C ASP A 44 -10.31 31.76 -4.57
N GLY A 45 -9.06 32.10 -4.88
CA GLY A 45 -7.92 32.00 -3.97
C GLY A 45 -7.23 30.63 -3.96
N ASP A 46 -7.75 29.67 -4.72
CA ASP A 46 -7.13 28.36 -4.93
C ASP A 46 -6.35 28.32 -6.24
N ARG A 47 -5.36 27.43 -6.29
CA ARG A 47 -4.61 27.15 -7.52
C ARG A 47 -5.19 25.92 -8.20
N LEU A 48 -5.75 26.11 -9.39
CA LEU A 48 -6.23 25.01 -10.22
C LEU A 48 -5.13 24.61 -11.18
N VAL A 49 -4.75 23.33 -11.13
CA VAL A 49 -3.80 22.74 -12.07
C VAL A 49 -4.52 21.99 -13.18
N SER A 50 -3.92 22.00 -14.37
CA SER A 50 -4.42 21.26 -15.54
C SER A 50 -4.49 19.74 -15.27
N PRO A 51 -5.22 18.97 -16.11
CA PRO A 51 -5.23 17.52 -16.01
C PRO A 51 -3.83 16.88 -16.07
N GLU A 52 -2.90 17.47 -16.81
CA GLU A 52 -1.49 17.05 -16.80
C GLU A 52 -0.85 17.24 -15.42
N GLY A 53 -1.08 18.41 -14.79
CA GLY A 53 -0.62 18.65 -13.43
C GLY A 53 -1.27 17.72 -12.41
N THR A 54 -2.54 17.36 -12.58
CA THR A 54 -3.20 16.32 -11.78
C THR A 54 -2.47 14.98 -11.88
N LEU A 55 -2.12 14.54 -13.09
CA LEU A 55 -1.37 13.28 -13.27
C LEU A 55 0.03 13.35 -12.65
N MET A 56 0.72 14.48 -12.78
CA MET A 56 2.02 14.68 -12.14
C MET A 56 1.92 14.60 -10.61
N ILE A 57 0.92 15.24 -9.99
CA ILE A 57 0.67 15.14 -8.55
C ILE A 57 0.50 13.69 -8.14
N VAL A 58 -0.32 12.93 -8.87
CA VAL A 58 -0.59 11.52 -8.56
C VAL A 58 0.68 10.68 -8.72
N GLU A 59 1.44 10.87 -9.79
CA GLU A 59 2.69 10.14 -10.03
C GLU A 59 3.72 10.42 -8.92
N TYR A 60 3.91 11.68 -8.52
CA TYR A 60 4.81 12.03 -7.42
C TYR A 60 4.34 11.47 -6.08
N ALA A 61 3.04 11.58 -5.78
CA ALA A 61 2.46 10.99 -4.58
C ALA A 61 2.68 9.47 -4.52
N CYS A 62 2.51 8.77 -5.65
CA CYS A 62 2.76 7.33 -5.73
C CYS A 62 4.22 6.98 -5.42
N ARG A 63 5.17 7.80 -5.88
CA ARG A 63 6.60 7.56 -5.64
C ARG A 63 7.02 7.85 -4.20
N THR A 64 6.52 8.94 -3.64
CA THR A 64 6.91 9.41 -2.30
C THR A 64 6.20 8.64 -1.21
N THR A 65 4.90 8.34 -1.40
CA THR A 65 4.03 7.71 -0.41
C THR A 65 3.29 6.51 -1.02
N PRO A 66 4.00 5.43 -1.40
CA PRO A 66 3.41 4.32 -2.17
C PRO A 66 2.44 3.45 -1.35
N MET A 67 2.69 3.27 -0.05
CA MET A 67 1.94 2.27 0.74
C MET A 67 0.43 2.56 0.82
N PRO A 68 -0.03 3.79 1.16
CA PRO A 68 -1.45 4.10 1.16
C PRO A 68 -2.13 3.94 -0.19
N VAL A 69 -1.41 4.23 -1.30
CA VAL A 69 -1.93 4.04 -2.65
C VAL A 69 -2.11 2.55 -2.96
N LEU A 70 -1.10 1.73 -2.64
CA LEU A 70 -1.17 0.28 -2.86
C LEU A 70 -2.24 -0.40 -1.97
N ASP A 71 -2.41 0.07 -0.74
CA ASP A 71 -3.47 -0.41 0.15
C ASP A 71 -4.86 -0.07 -0.41
N TRP A 72 -5.03 1.15 -0.95
CA TRP A 72 -6.25 1.53 -1.66
C TRP A 72 -6.49 0.67 -2.90
N VAL A 73 -5.45 0.37 -3.70
CA VAL A 73 -5.55 -0.51 -4.87
C VAL A 73 -6.08 -1.88 -4.46
N VAL A 74 -5.52 -2.47 -3.41
CA VAL A 74 -5.95 -3.79 -2.91
C VAL A 74 -7.41 -3.75 -2.43
N GLU A 75 -7.81 -2.70 -1.70
CA GLU A 75 -9.19 -2.59 -1.24
C GLU A 75 -10.17 -2.38 -2.41
N SER A 76 -9.81 -1.55 -3.37
CA SER A 76 -10.57 -1.35 -4.61
C SER A 76 -10.75 -2.66 -5.38
N GLU A 77 -9.70 -3.46 -5.54
CA GLU A 77 -9.78 -4.78 -6.18
C GLU A 77 -10.67 -5.77 -5.41
N LYS A 78 -10.68 -5.72 -4.06
CA LYS A 78 -11.63 -6.51 -3.26
C LYS A 78 -13.07 -6.09 -3.54
N GLU A 79 -13.37 -4.80 -3.65
CA GLU A 79 -14.71 -4.33 -4.01
C GLU A 79 -15.15 -4.85 -5.39
N TYR A 80 -14.28 -4.76 -6.40
CA TYR A 80 -14.57 -5.32 -7.73
C TYR A 80 -14.80 -6.82 -7.67
N ARG A 81 -13.97 -7.56 -6.92
CA ARG A 81 -14.13 -9.01 -6.73
C ARG A 81 -15.45 -9.35 -6.03
N GLN A 82 -15.89 -8.53 -5.08
CA GLN A 82 -17.18 -8.72 -4.41
C GLN A 82 -18.34 -8.46 -5.36
N ARG A 83 -18.30 -7.38 -6.15
CA ARG A 83 -19.33 -7.02 -7.15
C ARG A 83 -19.44 -8.04 -8.27
N ALA A 84 -18.31 -8.60 -8.73
CA ALA A 84 -18.28 -9.62 -9.77
C ALA A 84 -18.85 -10.99 -9.36
N LYS A 85 -19.30 -11.17 -8.10
CA LYS A 85 -19.95 -12.41 -7.64
C LYS A 85 -21.48 -12.38 -7.78
N PRO A 86 -22.22 -11.41 -7.20
CA PRO A 86 -23.67 -11.32 -7.34
C PRO A 86 -24.14 -10.17 -8.26
N GLY A 87 -23.23 -9.35 -8.79
CA GLY A 87 -23.56 -8.04 -9.35
C GLY A 87 -23.74 -6.98 -8.26
N ARG A 88 -24.31 -5.81 -8.60
CA ARG A 88 -24.69 -4.79 -7.62
C ARG A 88 -26.02 -4.12 -7.98
N PRO A 89 -26.79 -3.68 -6.97
CA PRO A 89 -27.93 -2.80 -7.21
C PRO A 89 -27.42 -1.44 -7.70
N THR A 90 -28.07 -0.93 -8.72
CA THR A 90 -27.74 0.35 -9.34
C THR A 90 -29.00 1.00 -9.90
N VAL A 91 -28.88 2.25 -10.33
CA VAL A 91 -30.00 3.04 -10.83
C VAL A 91 -29.67 3.47 -12.25
N SER A 92 -30.61 3.25 -13.18
CA SER A 92 -30.44 3.71 -14.55
C SER A 92 -30.60 5.23 -14.64
N HIS A 93 -30.22 5.80 -15.78
CA HIS A 93 -30.45 7.22 -16.06
C HIS A 93 -31.92 7.64 -15.84
N ASP A 94 -32.87 6.74 -16.12
CA ASP A 94 -34.32 6.96 -15.94
C ASP A 94 -34.80 6.72 -14.49
N LYS A 95 -33.88 6.70 -13.51
CA LYS A 95 -34.15 6.47 -12.08
C LYS A 95 -34.80 5.13 -11.74
N ARG A 96 -34.66 4.11 -12.60
CA ARG A 96 -35.17 2.77 -12.34
C ARG A 96 -34.10 1.90 -11.68
N PRO A 97 -34.43 1.18 -10.58
CA PRO A 97 -33.49 0.26 -9.98
C PRO A 97 -33.29 -0.95 -10.88
N TYR A 98 -32.04 -1.36 -11.07
CA TYR A 98 -31.68 -2.61 -11.72
C TYR A 98 -30.47 -3.24 -11.04
N MET A 99 -30.27 -4.54 -11.25
CA MET A 99 -29.07 -5.25 -10.82
C MET A 99 -28.13 -5.39 -12.01
N THR A 100 -26.86 -5.03 -11.84
CA THR A 100 -25.83 -5.39 -12.82
C THR A 100 -25.60 -6.89 -12.77
N SER A 101 -25.18 -7.48 -13.89
CA SER A 101 -24.79 -8.88 -13.91
C SER A 101 -23.33 -9.05 -13.42
N PRO A 102 -22.98 -10.21 -12.85
CA PRO A 102 -21.59 -10.55 -12.52
C PRO A 102 -20.61 -10.36 -13.69
N GLU A 103 -21.00 -10.77 -14.90
CA GLU A 103 -20.17 -10.66 -16.10
C GLU A 103 -19.91 -9.20 -16.49
N TRP A 104 -20.94 -8.35 -16.34
CA TRP A 104 -20.81 -6.92 -16.61
C TRP A 104 -19.85 -6.25 -15.63
N GLU A 105 -19.97 -6.53 -14.33
CA GLU A 105 -19.05 -6.00 -13.31
C GLU A 105 -17.61 -6.47 -13.53
N TYR A 106 -17.42 -7.72 -13.97
CA TYR A 106 -16.10 -8.23 -14.34
C TYR A 106 -15.53 -7.53 -15.58
N GLN A 107 -16.33 -7.33 -16.62
CA GLN A 107 -15.91 -6.62 -17.82
C GLN A 107 -15.55 -5.15 -17.52
N LEU A 108 -16.36 -4.49 -16.69
CA LEU A 108 -16.10 -3.13 -16.21
C LEU A 108 -14.76 -3.04 -15.46
N TYR A 109 -14.44 -4.04 -14.65
CA TYR A 109 -13.14 -4.12 -13.99
C TYR A 109 -12.00 -4.25 -15.01
N LEU A 110 -12.13 -5.13 -16.01
CA LEU A 110 -11.08 -5.31 -17.03
C LEU A 110 -10.85 -4.04 -17.86
N GLU A 111 -11.90 -3.30 -18.20
CA GLU A 111 -11.83 -2.12 -19.07
C GLU A 111 -11.35 -0.86 -18.32
N HIS A 112 -11.71 -0.70 -17.05
CA HIS A 112 -11.44 0.54 -16.31
C HIS A 112 -10.64 0.35 -15.02
N GLY A 113 -10.99 -0.65 -14.20
CA GLY A 113 -10.35 -0.87 -12.91
C GLY A 113 -8.91 -1.34 -13.06
N ARG A 114 -8.72 -2.41 -13.82
CA ARG A 114 -7.42 -3.06 -14.02
C ARG A 114 -6.36 -2.12 -14.62
N PRO A 115 -6.64 -1.34 -15.69
CA PRO A 115 -5.64 -0.40 -16.22
C PRO A 115 -5.21 0.65 -15.19
N LEU A 116 -6.16 1.19 -14.42
CA LEU A 116 -5.88 2.14 -13.35
C LEU A 116 -5.01 1.51 -12.25
N HIS A 117 -5.36 0.31 -11.78
CA HIS A 117 -4.62 -0.39 -10.73
C HIS A 117 -3.21 -0.77 -11.17
N GLU A 118 -3.03 -1.23 -12.42
CA GLU A 118 -1.72 -1.53 -12.99
C GLU A 118 -0.87 -0.25 -13.15
N LEU A 119 -1.47 0.86 -13.58
CA LEU A 119 -0.79 2.16 -13.68
C LEU A 119 -0.29 2.64 -12.32
N LEU A 120 -1.16 2.63 -11.29
CA LEU A 120 -0.78 3.05 -9.93
C LEU A 120 0.34 2.19 -9.36
N ARG A 121 0.30 0.86 -9.56
CA ARG A 121 1.40 -0.04 -9.17
C ARG A 121 2.70 0.31 -9.88
N SER A 122 2.63 0.62 -11.19
CA SER A 122 3.81 1.00 -11.97
C SER A 122 4.45 2.30 -11.46
N TRP A 123 3.64 3.29 -11.09
CA TRP A 123 4.11 4.57 -10.55
C TRP A 123 4.66 4.46 -9.13
N CYS A 124 4.06 3.61 -8.28
CA CYS A 124 4.60 3.30 -6.95
C CYS A 124 5.97 2.59 -7.02
N GLY A 125 6.29 1.99 -8.16
CA GLY A 125 7.53 1.29 -8.41
C GLY A 125 7.52 -0.16 -7.92
N GLN A 126 8.25 -1.01 -8.65
CA GLN A 126 8.21 -2.46 -8.48
C GLN A 126 8.58 -2.92 -7.07
N ARG A 127 9.55 -2.24 -6.42
CA ARG A 127 9.99 -2.60 -5.08
C ARG A 127 8.88 -2.43 -4.05
N ALA A 128 8.16 -1.31 -4.09
CA ALA A 128 7.07 -1.03 -3.16
C ALA A 128 5.90 -1.98 -3.41
N ALA A 129 5.50 -2.16 -4.67
CA ALA A 129 4.44 -3.09 -5.07
C ALA A 129 4.74 -4.52 -4.60
N THR A 130 5.92 -5.05 -4.92
CA THR A 130 6.33 -6.41 -4.50
C THR A 130 6.42 -6.54 -2.97
N MET A 131 6.88 -5.50 -2.26
CA MET A 131 6.94 -5.53 -0.80
C MET A 131 5.52 -5.59 -0.19
N GLN A 132 4.59 -4.79 -0.70
CA GLN A 132 3.20 -4.78 -0.24
C GLN A 132 2.52 -6.12 -0.52
N GLU A 133 2.67 -6.67 -1.72
CA GLU A 133 2.12 -7.98 -2.09
C GLU A 133 2.65 -9.11 -1.20
N ARG A 134 3.96 -9.11 -0.93
CA ARG A 134 4.59 -10.10 -0.06
C ARG A 134 4.14 -9.98 1.38
N LEU A 135 3.99 -8.74 1.89
CA LEU A 135 3.49 -8.50 3.24
C LEU A 135 2.05 -9.00 3.36
N ALA A 136 1.17 -8.60 2.43
CA ALA A 136 -0.22 -9.02 2.40
C ALA A 136 -0.37 -10.55 2.28
N ALA A 137 0.46 -11.19 1.44
CA ALA A 137 0.48 -12.65 1.32
C ALA A 137 0.94 -13.33 2.61
N ALA A 138 1.98 -12.81 3.27
CA ALA A 138 2.45 -13.33 4.53
C ALA A 138 1.40 -13.18 5.64
N GLU A 139 0.75 -12.03 5.73
CA GLU A 139 -0.34 -11.78 6.70
C GLU A 139 -1.53 -12.71 6.47
N ALA A 140 -1.94 -12.89 5.21
CA ALA A 140 -3.02 -13.80 4.85
C ALA A 140 -2.68 -15.27 5.18
N GLU A 141 -1.43 -15.68 4.93
CA GLU A 141 -0.97 -17.03 5.25
C GLU A 141 -0.88 -17.27 6.75
N VAL A 142 -0.36 -16.30 7.52
CA VAL A 142 -0.39 -16.36 8.99
C VAL A 142 -1.83 -16.51 9.47
N GLN A 143 -2.75 -15.66 9.03
CA GLN A 143 -4.16 -15.78 9.41
C GLN A 143 -4.77 -17.15 9.07
N ARG A 144 -4.42 -17.73 7.92
CA ARG A 144 -4.86 -19.07 7.52
C ARG A 144 -4.31 -20.15 8.46
N LEU A 145 -3.03 -20.06 8.84
CA LEU A 145 -2.37 -20.97 9.77
C LEU A 145 -2.95 -20.85 11.18
N ASP A 146 -3.16 -19.63 11.69
CA ASP A 146 -3.82 -19.37 12.98
C ASP A 146 -5.17 -20.09 13.05
N GLN A 147 -6.02 -19.94 12.02
CA GLN A 147 -7.32 -20.61 11.95
C GLN A 147 -7.22 -22.14 11.86
N LEU A 148 -6.15 -22.66 11.25
CA LEU A 148 -5.92 -24.12 11.19
C LEU A 148 -5.46 -24.65 12.56
N VAL A 149 -4.58 -23.94 13.26
CA VAL A 149 -4.12 -24.32 14.60
C VAL A 149 -5.27 -24.33 15.59
N VAL A 150 -6.14 -23.31 15.57
CA VAL A 150 -7.34 -23.27 16.43
C VAL A 150 -8.23 -24.48 16.19
N ARG A 151 -8.54 -24.79 14.92
CA ARG A 151 -9.34 -25.97 14.56
C ARG A 151 -8.68 -27.27 15.01
N LEU A 152 -7.37 -27.41 14.81
CA LEU A 152 -6.63 -28.60 15.24
C LEU A 152 -6.69 -28.79 16.76
N VAL A 153 -6.48 -27.72 17.54
CA VAL A 153 -6.56 -27.75 19.00
C VAL A 153 -7.96 -28.15 19.46
N ASP A 154 -9.00 -27.64 18.81
CA ASP A 154 -10.39 -27.98 19.14
C ASP A 154 -10.72 -29.44 18.82
N GLU A 155 -10.29 -29.95 17.66
CA GLU A 155 -10.44 -31.38 17.31
C GLU A 155 -9.71 -32.30 18.32
N LEU A 156 -8.48 -31.95 18.71
CA LEU A 156 -7.74 -32.72 19.72
C LEU A 156 -8.47 -32.76 21.07
N LYS A 157 -9.09 -31.65 21.48
CA LYS A 157 -9.92 -31.61 22.71
C LYS A 157 -11.14 -32.52 22.57
N GLN A 158 -11.83 -32.48 21.44
CA GLN A 158 -13.02 -33.30 21.18
C GLN A 158 -12.72 -34.80 21.20
N HIS A 159 -11.54 -35.21 20.73
CA HIS A 159 -11.09 -36.60 20.72
C HIS A 159 -10.36 -37.05 22.00
N GLY A 160 -10.40 -36.26 23.08
CA GLY A 160 -9.88 -36.65 24.39
C GLY A 160 -8.36 -36.42 24.58
N HIS A 161 -7.68 -35.79 23.62
CA HIS A 161 -6.26 -35.46 23.69
C HIS A 161 -6.01 -34.09 24.37
N ARG A 162 -6.70 -33.83 25.48
CA ARG A 162 -6.72 -32.50 26.13
C ARG A 162 -5.34 -31.99 26.54
N MET A 163 -4.50 -32.85 27.10
CA MET A 163 -3.14 -32.48 27.52
C MET A 163 -2.27 -32.03 26.34
N ALA A 164 -2.34 -32.76 25.22
CA ALA A 164 -1.60 -32.40 24.00
C ALA A 164 -2.12 -31.08 23.41
N ALA A 165 -3.44 -30.88 23.39
CA ALA A 165 -4.06 -29.65 22.93
C ALA A 165 -3.63 -28.43 23.77
N GLU A 166 -3.55 -28.57 25.10
CA GLU A 166 -3.08 -27.51 26.01
C GLU A 166 -1.60 -27.17 25.79
N ILE A 167 -0.73 -28.17 25.60
CA ILE A 167 0.70 -27.95 25.30
C ILE A 167 0.87 -27.21 23.96
N ILE A 168 0.16 -27.64 22.91
CA ILE A 168 0.25 -27.02 21.58
C ILE A 168 -0.24 -25.57 21.65
N ALA A 169 -1.39 -25.32 22.27
CA ALA A 169 -1.95 -23.96 22.40
C ALA A 169 -1.01 -23.03 23.17
N ARG A 170 -0.41 -23.51 24.27
CA ARG A 170 0.55 -22.72 25.04
C ARG A 170 1.82 -22.41 24.24
N THR A 171 2.41 -23.42 23.60
CA THR A 171 3.63 -23.26 22.79
C THR A 171 3.41 -22.28 21.65
N TYR A 172 2.26 -22.38 20.99
CA TYR A 172 1.86 -21.48 19.92
C TYR A 172 1.83 -20.00 20.33
N GLU A 173 1.31 -19.71 21.53
CA GLU A 173 1.25 -18.34 22.05
C GLU A 173 2.62 -17.86 22.55
N GLU A 174 3.36 -18.71 23.27
CA GLU A 174 4.67 -18.38 23.86
C GLU A 174 5.76 -18.15 22.80
N GLU A 175 5.75 -18.94 21.72
CA GLU A 175 6.74 -18.88 20.63
C GLU A 175 6.31 -17.99 19.46
N ARG A 176 5.22 -17.22 19.63
CA ARG A 176 4.69 -16.35 18.58
C ARG A 176 5.75 -15.35 18.11
N ILE A 177 6.00 -15.34 16.81
CA ILE A 177 6.88 -14.35 16.19
C ILE A 177 6.17 -12.99 16.21
N THR A 178 6.85 -11.98 16.75
CA THR A 178 6.41 -10.60 16.85
C THR A 178 7.46 -9.67 16.24
N PRO A 179 7.11 -8.44 15.87
CA PRO A 179 8.10 -7.47 15.42
C PRO A 179 9.23 -7.21 16.42
N ALA A 180 8.99 -7.45 17.72
CA ALA A 180 9.98 -7.26 18.77
C ALA A 180 11.03 -8.39 18.78
N ASN A 181 10.62 -9.66 18.64
CA ASN A 181 11.53 -10.80 18.65
C ASN A 181 12.13 -11.15 17.28
N TYR A 182 11.54 -10.63 16.18
CA TYR A 182 12.12 -10.74 14.83
C TYR A 182 13.30 -9.79 14.61
N ARG A 183 13.33 -8.63 15.28
CA ARG A 183 14.42 -7.66 15.15
C ARG A 183 15.74 -8.31 15.58
N PRO A 184 16.84 -8.04 14.87
CA PRO A 184 18.14 -8.56 15.26
C PRO A 184 18.45 -8.11 16.69
N VAL A 185 18.74 -9.08 17.56
CA VAL A 185 19.16 -8.81 18.93
C VAL A 185 20.54 -8.17 18.85
N VAL A 186 20.67 -6.96 19.37
CA VAL A 186 21.98 -6.30 19.50
C VAL A 186 22.73 -7.01 20.62
N ASP A 187 23.77 -7.76 20.26
CA ASP A 187 24.62 -8.40 21.25
C ASP A 187 25.32 -7.38 22.14
N ARG A 188 25.61 -7.77 23.38
CA ARG A 188 26.47 -6.96 24.25
C ARG A 188 27.85 -6.78 23.59
N PRO A 189 28.54 -5.67 23.83
CA PRO A 189 29.94 -5.53 23.42
C PRO A 189 30.78 -6.73 23.90
N LEU A 190 31.59 -7.27 22.99
CA LEU A 190 32.57 -8.30 23.33
C LEU A 190 33.59 -7.71 24.30
N LYS A 191 33.95 -8.46 25.33
CA LYS A 191 35.09 -8.09 26.19
C LYS A 191 36.37 -8.17 25.36
N PRO A 192 37.41 -7.37 25.67
CA PRO A 192 38.70 -7.44 24.95
C PRO A 192 39.30 -8.86 24.85
N SER A 193 39.01 -9.72 25.83
CA SER A 193 39.43 -11.14 25.84
C SER A 193 38.64 -12.06 24.90
N GLU A 194 37.45 -11.64 24.47
CA GLU A 194 36.55 -12.38 23.56
C GLU A 194 36.78 -11.98 22.09
N ILE A 195 37.52 -10.88 21.84
CA ILE A 195 37.85 -10.41 20.49
C ILE A 195 38.96 -11.31 19.92
N PRO A 196 38.75 -11.95 18.75
CA PRO A 196 39.75 -12.82 18.16
C PRO A 196 41.02 -12.03 17.83
N VAL A 197 42.16 -12.46 18.40
CA VAL A 197 43.47 -11.86 18.12
C VAL A 197 43.90 -12.23 16.70
N ARG A 198 43.95 -11.24 15.80
CA ARG A 198 44.60 -11.38 14.49
C ARG A 198 46.10 -11.19 14.67
N TYR A 199 46.88 -12.26 14.44
CA TYR A 199 48.32 -12.18 14.34
C TYR A 199 48.71 -11.73 12.92
N GLU A 200 48.93 -10.43 12.75
CA GLU A 200 49.53 -9.90 11.54
C GLU A 200 51.06 -10.07 11.63
N ARG A 201 51.66 -10.76 10.66
CA ARG A 201 53.12 -10.79 10.55
C ARG A 201 53.57 -9.41 10.10
N ALA A 202 54.08 -8.61 11.04
CA ALA A 202 54.81 -7.40 10.69
C ALA A 202 55.95 -7.77 9.72
N PRO A 203 56.06 -7.12 8.55
CA PRO A 203 57.14 -7.39 7.63
C PRO A 203 58.46 -7.10 8.34
N ARG A 204 59.30 -8.15 8.47
CA ARG A 204 60.67 -8.02 8.97
C ARG A 204 61.48 -7.18 7.97
N ARG A 205 61.50 -5.86 8.14
CA ARG A 205 62.64 -5.06 7.66
C ARG A 205 63.77 -5.24 8.67
N TRP A 206 64.59 -6.25 8.43
CA TRP A 206 65.96 -6.29 8.95
C TRP A 206 66.84 -5.73 7.84
N GLY A 207 67.61 -4.70 8.19
CA GLY A 207 68.32 -3.87 7.22
C GLY A 207 69.39 -4.61 6.42
N HIS A 208 69.60 -4.13 5.20
CA HIS A 208 70.88 -3.68 4.67
C HIS A 208 70.61 -2.59 3.63
#